data_AF-K0E0Q0-F1
#
_entry.id   AF-K0E0Q0-F1
#
_cell.length_a   1.000
_cell.length_b   1.000
_cell.length_c   1.000
_cell.angle_alpha   90.00
_cell.angle_beta   90.00
_cell.angle_gamma   90.00
#
_symmetry.space_group_name_H-M   'P 1'
#
loop_
_entity.id
_entity.type
_entity.pdbx_description
1 polymer ?
#
loop_
_entity_poly.entity_id
_entity_poly.type
_entity_poly.pdbx_seq_one_letter_code
_entity_poly.pdbx_strand_id
1 'polypeptide(L)'
;MYDMRLDPQGNLLPGKTWDDSPGLPPAEADMLLSMLDVPITIDRCFVEICGDFAAAAMLTELSTLESETGRQHLWLQIASDEFERKLALTEAQQRAARRLLRSKGLIAYRRRRTPPLEEWRILWPAVLVLLQQKAEERTAHIVWPPLRAANVDHTDHPEQPVEVAS
;
A
#
# COMPACT_ATOMS: atom_id res chain seq x y z
N MET A 1 9.40 -0.50 -49.85
CA MET A 1 8.52 0.14 -48.86
C MET A 1 7.76 -1.00 -48.20
N TYR A 2 7.97 -1.26 -46.91
CA TYR A 2 7.24 -2.33 -46.22
C TYR A 2 5.82 -1.85 -45.94
N ASP A 3 4.82 -2.61 -46.38
CA ASP A 3 3.43 -2.32 -46.06
C ASP A 3 3.17 -2.68 -44.60
N MET A 4 3.12 -1.67 -43.73
CA MET A 4 2.85 -1.84 -42.29
C MET A 4 1.43 -2.36 -42.03
N ARG A 5 0.60 -2.46 -43.07
CA ARG A 5 -0.68 -3.15 -43.04
C ARG A 5 -0.53 -4.64 -43.28
N LEU A 6 0.59 -5.30 -43.05
CA LEU A 6 0.70 -6.76 -43.14
C LEU A 6 1.49 -7.26 -41.94
N ASP A 7 1.02 -8.33 -41.31
CA ASP A 7 1.83 -9.05 -40.34
C ASP A 7 3.02 -9.74 -41.07
N PRO A 8 4.04 -10.24 -40.33
CA PRO A 8 5.18 -10.94 -40.93
C PRO A 8 4.81 -12.19 -41.75
N GLN A 9 3.59 -12.71 -41.60
CA GLN A 9 3.05 -13.86 -42.30
C GLN A 9 2.19 -13.46 -43.51
N GLY A 10 2.05 -12.17 -43.82
CA GLY A 10 1.27 -11.65 -44.94
C GLY A 10 -0.22 -11.45 -44.65
N ASN A 11 -0.67 -11.58 -43.41
CA ASN A 11 -2.05 -11.31 -43.01
C ASN A 11 -2.25 -9.84 -42.62
N LEU A 12 -3.24 -9.20 -43.22
CA LEU A 12 -4.55 -9.12 -42.59
C LEU A 12 -4.75 -8.63 -41.09
N LEU A 13 -3.78 -8.11 -40.30
CA LEU A 13 -3.97 -7.29 -39.04
C LEU A 13 -5.38 -6.64 -38.87
N PRO A 14 -6.08 -6.77 -37.74
CA PRO A 14 -7.47 -6.30 -37.57
C PRO A 14 -7.72 -4.83 -37.98
N GLY A 15 -8.83 -4.56 -38.70
CA GLY A 15 -9.21 -3.23 -39.24
C GLY A 15 -8.84 -3.03 -40.72
N LYS A 16 -9.32 -3.92 -41.60
CA LYS A 16 -8.80 -4.13 -42.96
C LYS A 16 -9.81 -4.27 -44.09
N THR A 17 -10.80 -3.40 -44.12
CA THR A 17 -11.18 -2.75 -45.38
C THR A 17 -10.43 -1.41 -45.50
N TRP A 18 -10.35 -0.81 -46.70
CA TRP A 18 -9.84 0.56 -46.86
C TRP A 18 -10.64 1.59 -46.03
N ASP A 19 -11.87 1.23 -45.66
CA ASP A 19 -12.82 2.04 -44.90
C ASP A 19 -12.71 1.80 -43.38
N ASP A 20 -11.88 0.85 -42.94
CA ASP A 20 -11.68 0.60 -41.51
C ASP A 20 -10.72 1.65 -40.94
N SER A 21 -11.12 2.25 -39.82
CA SER A 21 -10.27 3.18 -39.08
C SER A 21 -8.96 2.49 -38.70
N PRO A 22 -7.77 3.12 -38.90
CA PRO A 22 -6.46 2.51 -38.66
C PRO A 22 -6.16 2.20 -37.18
N GLY A 23 -7.18 2.22 -36.32
CA GLY A 23 -7.06 2.23 -34.87
C GLY A 23 -6.61 3.59 -34.34
N LEU A 24 -6.44 3.65 -33.03
CA LEU A 24 -5.85 4.81 -32.37
C LEU A 24 -4.36 4.90 -32.76
N PRO A 25 -3.82 6.11 -33.00
CA PRO A 25 -2.38 6.33 -33.12
C PRO A 25 -1.64 5.67 -31.94
N PRO A 26 -0.44 5.08 -32.14
CA PRO A 26 0.27 4.37 -31.08
C PRO A 26 0.46 5.19 -29.79
N ALA A 27 0.74 6.49 -29.90
CA ALA A 27 0.86 7.38 -28.75
C ALA A 27 -0.48 7.60 -28.02
N GLU A 28 -1.60 7.63 -28.74
CA GLU A 28 -2.94 7.77 -28.16
C GLU A 28 -3.37 6.47 -27.48
N ALA A 29 -3.05 5.32 -28.07
CA ALA A 29 -3.24 4.01 -27.43
C ALA A 29 -2.42 3.89 -26.14
N ASP A 30 -1.14 4.27 -26.16
CA ASP A 30 -0.26 4.21 -24.99
C ASP A 30 -0.68 5.18 -23.87
N MET A 31 -1.14 6.39 -24.25
CA MET A 31 -1.74 7.33 -23.32
C MET A 31 -2.98 6.73 -22.63
N LEU A 32 -3.88 6.11 -23.39
CA LEU A 32 -5.07 5.47 -22.83
C LEU A 32 -4.72 4.29 -21.92
N LEU A 33 -3.75 3.46 -22.31
CA LEU A 33 -3.26 2.38 -21.46
C LEU A 33 -2.65 2.92 -20.16
N SER A 34 -1.87 4.00 -20.23
CA SER A 34 -1.30 4.66 -19.05
C SER A 34 -2.38 5.23 -18.11
N MET A 35 -3.48 5.74 -18.66
CA MET A 35 -4.63 6.22 -17.87
C MET A 35 -5.42 5.09 -17.21
N LEU A 36 -5.37 3.88 -17.80
CA LEU A 36 -6.09 2.69 -17.32
C LEU A 36 -5.18 1.73 -16.53
N ASP A 37 -3.94 2.14 -16.28
CA ASP A 37 -2.98 1.32 -15.55
C ASP A 37 -3.43 1.09 -14.09
N VAL A 38 -2.90 0.03 -13.48
CA VAL A 38 -3.31 -0.38 -12.13
C VAL A 38 -2.94 0.72 -11.12
N PRO A 39 -3.88 1.16 -10.27
CA PRO A 39 -3.57 2.18 -9.27
C PRO A 39 -2.56 1.63 -8.25
N ILE A 40 -1.63 2.49 -7.85
CA ILE A 40 -0.69 2.17 -6.76
C ILE A 40 -1.43 2.27 -5.42
N THR A 41 -1.56 1.16 -4.72
CA THR A 41 -2.11 1.11 -3.36
C THR A 41 -0.97 1.16 -2.34
N ILE A 42 -1.16 1.96 -1.29
CA ILE A 42 -0.19 2.10 -0.20
C ILE A 42 -0.94 1.99 1.12
N ASP A 43 -0.48 1.09 1.99
CA ASP A 43 -1.02 0.97 3.33
C ASP A 43 -0.61 2.20 4.15
N ARG A 44 -1.61 3.01 4.50
CA ARG A 44 -1.40 4.22 5.31
C ARG A 44 -0.64 3.95 6.60
N CYS A 45 -0.86 2.80 7.23
CA CYS A 45 -0.17 2.43 8.47
C CYS A 45 1.35 2.30 8.27
N PHE A 46 1.81 1.89 7.08
CA PHE A 46 3.23 1.87 6.74
C PHE A 46 3.80 3.26 6.50
N VAL A 47 3.01 4.19 5.96
CA VAL A 47 3.40 5.61 5.86
C VAL A 47 3.70 6.19 7.24
N GLU A 48 2.86 5.88 8.24
CA GLU A 48 2.99 6.41 9.59
C GLU A 48 4.23 5.88 10.33
N ILE A 49 4.58 4.60 10.17
CA ILE A 49 5.78 4.02 10.82
C ILE A 49 7.07 4.33 10.06
N CYS A 50 7.01 4.46 8.73
CA CYS A 50 8.16 4.80 7.90
C CYS A 50 8.47 6.30 7.98
N GLY A 51 7.45 7.16 8.02
CA GLY A 51 7.59 8.60 7.88
C GLY A 51 8.02 9.03 6.46
N ASP A 52 7.89 8.14 5.48
CA ASP A 52 8.31 8.33 4.09
C ASP A 52 7.42 7.50 3.15
N PHE A 53 6.94 8.12 2.08
CA PHE A 53 6.00 7.49 1.14
C PHE A 53 6.66 6.40 0.29
N ALA A 54 7.89 6.60 -0.18
CA ALA A 54 8.57 5.60 -1.02
C ALA A 54 8.91 4.34 -0.22
N ALA A 55 9.37 4.51 1.03
CA ALA A 55 9.59 3.41 1.96
C ALA A 55 8.30 2.64 2.29
N ALA A 56 7.20 3.36 2.52
CA ALA A 56 5.89 2.75 2.77
C ALA A 56 5.38 1.97 1.54
N ALA A 57 5.48 2.54 0.34
CA ALA A 57 5.07 1.88 -0.90
C ALA A 57 5.86 0.58 -1.13
N MET A 58 7.20 0.60 -0.93
CA MET A 58 8.02 -0.61 -1.01
C MET A 58 7.62 -1.64 0.04
N LEU A 59 7.30 -1.22 1.27
CA LEU A 59 6.87 -2.14 2.32
C LEU A 59 5.48 -2.75 2.06
N THR A 60 4.54 -1.97 1.51
CA THR A 60 3.24 -2.47 1.04
C THR A 60 3.43 -3.52 -0.05
N GLU A 61 4.21 -3.21 -1.09
CA GLU A 61 4.45 -4.16 -2.18
C GLU A 61 5.10 -5.46 -1.68
N LEU A 62 6.08 -5.35 -0.76
CA LEU A 62 6.68 -6.52 -0.12
C LEU A 62 5.64 -7.37 0.63
N SER A 63 4.73 -6.72 1.37
CA SER A 63 3.66 -7.39 2.12
C SER A 63 2.64 -8.06 1.20
N THR A 64 2.31 -7.41 0.08
CA THR A 64 1.44 -7.96 -0.98
C THR A 64 2.07 -9.20 -1.58
N LEU A 65 3.33 -9.13 -2.02
CA LEU A 65 4.06 -10.28 -2.55
C LEU A 65 4.18 -11.43 -1.54
N GLU A 66 4.41 -11.13 -0.26
CA GLU A 66 4.46 -12.14 0.80
C GLU A 66 3.11 -12.87 0.94
N SER A 67 2.01 -12.12 0.84
CA SER A 67 0.63 -12.63 0.93
C SER A 67 0.23 -13.45 -0.30
N GLU A 68 0.52 -12.96 -1.51
CA GLU A 68 0.23 -13.64 -2.77
C GLU A 68 1.00 -14.95 -2.93
N THR A 69 2.26 -14.98 -2.50
CA THR A 69 3.10 -16.17 -2.61
C THR A 69 2.93 -17.16 -1.45
N GLY A 70 2.21 -16.77 -0.39
CA GLY A 70 2.08 -17.56 0.84
C GLY A 70 3.40 -17.76 1.60
N ARG A 71 4.43 -16.96 1.29
CA ARG A 71 5.80 -17.12 1.81
C ARG A 71 6.05 -16.24 3.04
N GLN A 72 5.22 -16.41 4.05
CA GLN A 72 5.28 -15.58 5.25
C GLN A 72 6.65 -15.69 5.95
N HIS A 73 7.22 -14.54 6.29
CA HIS A 73 8.52 -14.40 6.97
C HIS A 73 9.74 -14.95 6.22
N LEU A 74 9.61 -15.26 4.91
CA LEU A 74 10.69 -15.80 4.09
C LEU A 74 11.39 -14.72 3.26
N TRP A 75 12.52 -15.09 2.67
CA TRP A 75 13.21 -14.24 1.69
C TRP A 75 12.45 -14.24 0.37
N LEU A 76 11.98 -13.07 -0.02
CA LEU A 76 11.36 -12.77 -1.30
C LEU A 76 12.45 -12.42 -2.32
N GLN A 77 12.40 -13.05 -3.48
CA GLN A 77 13.24 -12.69 -4.62
C GLN A 77 12.48 -11.69 -5.47
N ILE A 78 13.09 -10.53 -5.71
CA ILE A 78 12.45 -9.43 -6.44
C ILE A 78 13.34 -9.05 -7.61
N ALA A 79 12.73 -8.90 -8.78
CA ALA A 79 13.42 -8.42 -9.96
C ALA A 79 13.90 -6.97 -9.73
N SER A 80 15.05 -6.61 -10.28
CA SER A 80 15.68 -5.32 -10.01
C SER A 80 14.85 -4.11 -10.45
N ASP A 81 13.97 -4.31 -11.43
CA ASP A 81 13.08 -3.30 -12.03
C ASP A 81 11.63 -3.43 -11.53
N GLU A 82 11.33 -4.38 -10.64
CA GLU A 82 9.95 -4.61 -10.16
C GLU A 82 9.37 -3.37 -9.47
N PHE A 83 10.15 -2.72 -8.60
CA PHE A 83 9.71 -1.51 -7.90
C PHE A 83 9.62 -0.29 -8.83
N GLU A 84 10.42 -0.25 -9.90
CA GLU A 84 10.29 0.81 -10.91
C GLU A 84 8.99 0.61 -11.70
N ARG A 85 8.73 -0.62 -12.15
CA ARG A 85 7.52 -0.98 -12.91
C ARG A 85 6.24 -0.82 -12.10
N LYS A 86 6.19 -1.29 -10.85
CA LYS A 86 4.96 -1.28 -10.04
C LYS A 86 4.71 0.01 -9.29
N LEU A 87 5.77 0.68 -8.82
CA LEU A 87 5.64 1.82 -7.91
C LEU A 87 6.11 3.13 -8.54
N ALA A 88 6.57 3.11 -9.79
CA ALA A 88 7.16 4.27 -10.48
C ALA A 88 8.31 4.93 -9.68
N LEU A 89 9.02 4.15 -8.85
CA LEU A 89 10.12 4.66 -8.03
C LEU A 89 11.43 4.61 -8.82
N THR A 90 12.10 5.75 -8.93
CA THR A 90 13.46 5.83 -9.50
C THR A 90 14.47 5.04 -8.64
N GLU A 91 15.59 4.61 -9.23
CA GLU A 91 16.65 3.90 -8.51
C GLU A 91 17.15 4.68 -7.27
N ALA A 92 17.21 6.02 -7.37
CA ALA A 92 17.60 6.89 -6.27
C ALA A 92 16.60 6.84 -5.11
N GLN A 93 15.30 6.92 -5.41
CA GLN A 93 14.23 6.80 -4.41
C GLN A 93 14.23 5.40 -3.78
N GLN A 94 14.32 4.34 -4.58
CA GLN A 94 14.39 2.97 -4.08
C GLN A 94 15.58 2.77 -3.14
N ARG A 95 16.75 3.33 -3.49
CA ARG A 95 17.96 3.26 -2.65
C ARG A 95 17.79 4.02 -1.33
N ALA A 96 17.16 5.20 -1.35
CA ALA A 96 16.87 5.97 -0.14
C ALA A 96 15.87 5.24 0.76
N ALA A 97 14.75 4.78 0.20
CA ALA A 97 13.73 3.99 0.86
C ALA A 97 14.30 2.71 1.48
N ARG A 98 15.10 1.93 0.73
CA ARG A 98 15.79 0.74 1.24
C ARG A 98 16.70 1.07 2.43
N ARG A 99 17.46 2.16 2.36
CA ARG A 99 18.32 2.60 3.48
C ARG A 99 17.48 2.93 4.71
N LEU A 100 16.37 3.66 4.53
CA LEU A 100 15.47 4.02 5.61
C LEU A 100 14.84 2.79 6.26
N LEU A 101 14.24 1.90 5.48
CA LEU A 101 13.63 0.66 5.97
C LEU A 101 14.64 -0.22 6.73
N ARG A 102 15.88 -0.32 6.23
CA ARG A 102 16.96 -1.03 6.93
C ARG A 102 17.37 -0.34 8.23
N SER A 103 17.50 0.98 8.23
CA SER A 103 17.88 1.73 9.44
C SER A 103 16.85 1.62 10.56
N LYS A 104 15.57 1.49 10.21
CA LYS A 104 14.47 1.23 11.14
C LYS A 104 14.31 -0.24 11.53
N GLY A 105 15.11 -1.15 10.96
CA GLY A 105 14.99 -2.58 11.21
C GLY A 105 13.69 -3.21 10.70
N LEU A 106 13.04 -2.59 9.70
CA LEU A 106 11.77 -3.08 9.14
C LEU A 106 11.98 -4.18 8.10
N ILE A 107 13.14 -4.19 7.46
CA ILE A 107 13.50 -5.17 6.44
C ILE A 107 14.92 -5.70 6.65
N ALA A 108 15.12 -6.94 6.21
CA ALA A 108 16.44 -7.44 5.85
C ALA A 108 16.58 -7.41 4.32
N TYR A 109 17.78 -7.06 3.85
CA TYR A 109 18.12 -7.01 2.43
C TYR A 109 19.47 -7.66 2.22
N ARG A 110 19.56 -8.50 1.18
CA ARG A 110 20.84 -9.03 0.70
C ARG A 110 20.80 -9.11 -0.82
N ARG A 111 21.97 -8.88 -1.42
CA ARG A 111 22.16 -9.00 -2.87
C ARG A 111 23.04 -10.20 -3.13
N ARG A 112 22.52 -11.18 -3.87
CA ARG A 112 23.34 -12.27 -4.42
C ARG A 112 24.06 -11.75 -5.66
N ARG A 113 25.35 -12.05 -5.78
CA ARG A 113 26.17 -11.62 -6.92
C ARG A 113 26.01 -12.55 -8.12
N THR A 114 25.67 -13.83 -7.90
CA THR A 114 25.61 -14.85 -8.96
C THR A 114 24.50 -15.89 -8.64
N PRO A 115 23.34 -15.86 -9.33
CA PRO A 115 22.85 -14.82 -10.23
C PRO A 115 22.62 -13.49 -9.49
N PRO A 116 22.60 -12.34 -10.19
CA PRO A 116 22.21 -11.06 -9.59
C PRO A 116 20.74 -11.12 -9.19
N LEU A 117 20.49 -11.38 -7.92
CA LEU A 117 19.15 -11.47 -7.33
C LEU A 117 19.12 -10.60 -6.09
N GLU A 118 18.08 -9.79 -5.97
CA GLU A 118 17.79 -9.06 -4.74
C GLU A 118 16.84 -9.89 -3.89
N GLU A 119 17.28 -10.16 -2.66
CA GLU A 119 16.50 -10.89 -1.67
C GLU A 119 16.12 -9.94 -0.54
N TRP A 120 14.81 -9.90 -0.27
CA TRP A 120 14.19 -9.02 0.70
C TRP A 120 13.42 -9.85 1.71
N ARG A 121 13.34 -9.40 2.97
CA ARG A 121 12.51 -10.04 3.98
C ARG A 121 11.94 -8.99 4.91
N ILE A 122 10.63 -9.02 5.14
CA ILE A 122 9.97 -8.17 6.13
C ILE A 122 10.26 -8.69 7.53
N LEU A 123 10.63 -7.78 8.43
CA LEU A 123 10.86 -8.08 9.85
C LEU A 123 9.59 -7.74 10.63
N TRP A 124 8.56 -8.55 10.46
CA TRP A 124 7.22 -8.36 11.03
C TRP A 124 7.19 -8.03 12.53
N PRO A 125 8.00 -8.65 13.41
CA PRO A 125 8.03 -8.25 14.83
C PRO A 125 8.33 -6.75 15.03
N ALA A 126 9.27 -6.19 14.27
CA ALA A 126 9.60 -4.76 14.34
C ALA A 126 8.47 -3.89 13.76
N VAL A 127 7.86 -4.34 12.67
CA VAL A 127 6.70 -3.68 12.06
C VAL A 127 5.55 -3.59 13.07
N LEU A 128 5.20 -4.71 13.70
CA LEU A 128 4.09 -4.78 14.66
C LEU A 128 4.34 -3.91 15.89
N VAL A 129 5.56 -3.88 16.42
CA VAL A 129 5.92 -3.00 17.55
C VAL A 129 5.70 -1.52 17.19
N LEU A 130 6.13 -1.09 16.01
CA LEU A 130 5.96 0.30 15.59
C LEU A 130 4.49 0.63 15.28
N LEU A 131 3.74 -0.29 14.70
CA LEU A 131 2.31 -0.13 14.48
C LEU A 131 1.55 -0.01 15.80
N GLN A 132 1.90 -0.84 16.79
CA GLN A 132 1.34 -0.79 18.13
C GLN A 132 1.63 0.55 18.81
N GLN A 133 2.88 1.03 18.74
CA GLN A 133 3.25 2.34 19.25
C GLN A 133 2.43 3.47 18.59
N LYS A 134 2.26 3.44 17.26
CA LYS A 134 1.43 4.42 16.56
C LYS A 134 -0.05 4.34 16.94
N ALA A 135 -0.56 3.14 17.21
CA ALA A 135 -1.91 2.98 17.72
C ALA A 135 -2.06 3.60 19.11
N GLU A 136 -1.13 3.33 20.02
CA GLU A 136 -1.10 3.89 21.39
C GLU A 136 -0.99 5.42 21.37
N GLU A 137 -0.12 5.98 20.53
CA GLU A 137 0.01 7.44 20.36
C GLU A 137 -1.32 8.07 19.91
N ARG A 138 -2.05 7.43 18.99
CA ARG A 138 -3.36 7.90 18.53
C ARG A 138 -4.43 7.79 19.60
N THR A 139 -4.43 6.70 20.38
CA THR A 139 -5.49 6.42 21.36
C THR A 139 -5.16 6.90 22.77
N ALA A 140 -4.02 7.55 22.99
CA ALA A 140 -3.58 8.03 24.31
C ALA A 140 -4.60 8.94 25.03
N HIS A 141 -5.47 9.61 24.28
CA HIS A 141 -6.53 10.48 24.83
C HIS A 141 -7.85 9.74 25.11
N ILE A 142 -7.97 8.48 24.70
CA ILE A 142 -9.17 7.66 24.85
C ILE A 142 -9.09 6.92 26.18
N VAL A 143 -10.07 7.14 27.05
CA VAL A 143 -10.21 6.37 28.31
C VAL A 143 -10.81 5.00 27.98
N TRP A 144 -9.99 3.95 28.05
CA TRP A 144 -10.41 2.55 27.85
C TRP A 144 -9.94 1.66 29.03
N PRO A 145 -10.78 0.76 29.56
CA PRO A 145 -12.17 0.52 29.18
C PRO A 145 -13.10 1.70 29.52
N PRO A 146 -14.23 1.86 28.81
CA PRO A 146 -15.17 2.92 29.09
C PRO A 146 -15.68 2.77 30.53
N LEU A 147 -15.52 3.82 31.32
CA LEU A 147 -16.14 3.88 32.64
C LEU A 147 -17.65 3.91 32.44
N ARG A 148 -18.39 2.97 33.05
CA ARG A 148 -19.84 3.14 33.18
C ARG A 148 -20.06 4.45 33.93
N ALA A 149 -20.89 5.35 33.39
CA ALA A 149 -21.38 6.48 34.15
C ALA A 149 -21.97 5.90 35.45
N ALA A 150 -21.39 6.25 36.59
CA ALA A 150 -21.99 5.92 37.87
C ALA A 150 -23.39 6.53 37.86
N ASN A 151 -24.40 5.73 38.21
CA ASN A 151 -25.77 6.21 38.33
C ASN A 151 -25.74 7.52 39.12
N VAL A 152 -26.16 8.60 38.46
CA VAL A 152 -26.47 9.85 39.14
C VAL A 152 -27.75 9.53 39.89
N ASP A 153 -27.61 8.98 41.10
CA ASP A 153 -28.71 8.82 42.04
C ASP A 153 -29.42 10.16 42.09
N HIS A 154 -30.67 10.16 41.63
CA HIS A 154 -31.60 11.25 41.85
C HIS A 154 -31.80 11.36 43.36
N THR A 155 -30.92 12.12 44.01
CA THR A 155 -31.10 12.53 45.40
C THR A 155 -32.32 13.45 45.48
N ASP A 156 -33.35 12.91 46.12
CA ASP A 156 -34.37 13.58 46.93
C ASP A 156 -35.04 14.83 46.36
N HIS A 157 -36.25 14.63 45.84
CA HIS A 157 -37.29 15.64 45.99
C HIS A 157 -37.78 15.60 47.46
N PRO A 158 -37.71 16.71 48.23
CA PRO A 158 -38.39 16.76 49.52
C PRO A 158 -39.90 16.84 49.27
N GLU A 159 -40.64 15.85 49.77
CA GLU A 159 -42.11 15.89 49.86
C GLU A 159 -42.52 17.15 50.62
N GLN A 160 -43.28 18.03 49.96
CA GLN A 160 -43.99 19.11 50.64
C GLN A 160 -45.22 18.53 51.37
N PRO A 161 -45.44 18.83 52.65
CA PRO A 161 -46.64 18.38 53.35
C PRO A 161 -47.86 19.19 52.87
N VAL A 162 -48.91 18.47 52.48
CA VAL A 162 -50.23 19.03 52.15
C VAL A 162 -50.90 19.48 53.45
N GLU A 163 -51.07 20.79 53.60
CA GLU A 163 -51.80 21.40 54.71
C GLU A 163 -53.31 21.28 54.45
N VAL A 164 -54.01 20.51 55.29
CA VAL A 164 -55.47 20.34 55.25
C VAL A 164 -56.10 21.44 56.08
N ALA A 165 -56.68 22.44 55.43
CA ALA A 165 -57.52 23.45 56.09
C ALA A 165 -58.99 22.98 56.14
N SER A 166 -59.59 23.18 57.31
CA SER A 166 -60.91 22.76 57.76
C SER A 166 -62.09 23.48 57.10
#